data_AF-A0A1F2RXW8-F1
#
_entry.id   AF-A0A1F2RXW8-F1
#
_cell.length_a   1.000
_cell.length_b   1.000
_cell.length_c   1.000
_cell.angle_alpha   90.00
_cell.angle_beta   90.00
_cell.angle_gamma   90.00
#
_symmetry.space_group_name_H-M   'P 1'
#
loop_
_entity.id
_entity.type
_entity.pdbx_description
1 polymer ?
#
loop_
_entity_poly.entity_id
_entity_poly.type
_entity_poly.pdbx_seq_one_letter_code
_entity_poly.pdbx_strand_id
1 'polypeptide(L)'
;MTDNLLIDRLAQEVLHWCVAPDRFLTGNRSWIPKWKFNPLERLEDAFRLLDHSQPMRYAISQIGGAFQVEVERSGKVGKASGDSKPRAITLALARSLGLEL
;
A
#
# COMPACT_ATOMS: atom_id res chain seq x y z
N MET A 1 5.37 -1.25 13.68
CA MET A 1 6.18 -1.44 12.45
C MET A 1 6.65 -0.07 11.96
N THR A 2 7.87 0.13 11.45
CA THR A 2 8.30 1.43 10.89
C THR A 2 7.77 1.59 9.46
N ASP A 3 7.47 2.81 9.01
CA ASP A 3 6.92 3.09 7.67
C ASP A 3 7.76 2.48 6.54
N ASN A 4 9.09 2.57 6.62
CA ASN A 4 9.99 1.98 5.62
C ASN A 4 9.88 0.45 5.55
N LEU A 5 9.72 -0.21 6.70
CA LEU A 5 9.57 -1.67 6.76
C LEU A 5 8.21 -2.09 6.19
N LEU A 6 7.17 -1.29 6.39
CA LEU A 6 5.87 -1.51 5.77
C LEU A 6 5.96 -1.40 4.24
N ILE A 7 6.57 -0.33 3.74
CA ILE A 7 6.74 -0.09 2.30
C ILE A 7 7.51 -1.25 1.66
N ASP A 8 8.59 -1.72 2.28
CA ASP A 8 9.37 -2.86 1.82
C ASP A 8 8.52 -4.13 1.70
N ARG A 9 7.72 -4.43 2.73
CA ARG A 9 6.83 -5.60 2.73
C ARG A 9 5.75 -5.50 1.67
N LEU A 10 5.16 -4.32 1.47
CA LEU A 10 4.16 -4.10 0.43
C LEU A 10 4.76 -4.24 -0.98
N ALA A 11 5.95 -3.69 -1.21
CA ALA A 11 6.65 -3.86 -2.49
C ALA A 11 6.94 -5.34 -2.80
N GLN A 12 7.32 -6.11 -1.79
CA GLN A 12 7.60 -7.54 -1.95
C GLN A 12 6.33 -8.38 -2.14
N GLU A 13 5.32 -8.21 -1.29
CA GLU A 13 4.12 -9.07 -1.26
C GLU A 13 3.09 -8.73 -2.34
N VAL A 14 3.00 -7.46 -2.73
CA VAL A 14 1.98 -6.96 -3.67
C VAL A 14 2.55 -6.76 -5.07
N LEU A 15 3.74 -6.16 -5.18
CA LEU A 15 4.36 -5.87 -6.46
C LEU A 15 5.35 -6.95 -6.92
N HIS A 16 5.65 -7.93 -6.07
CA HIS A 16 6.64 -8.98 -6.30
C HIS A 16 8.03 -8.42 -6.63
N TRP A 17 8.38 -7.28 -6.05
CA TRP A 17 9.68 -6.64 -6.21
C TRP A 17 10.72 -7.22 -5.26
N CYS A 18 11.99 -7.20 -5.68
CA CYS A 18 13.08 -7.51 -4.75
C CYS A 18 13.45 -6.25 -3.96
N VAL A 19 13.57 -6.39 -2.64
CA VAL A 19 13.94 -5.29 -1.74
C VAL A 19 15.43 -5.35 -1.44
N ALA A 20 16.12 -4.23 -1.67
CA ALA A 20 17.48 -4.00 -1.23
C ALA A 20 17.52 -2.75 -0.31
N PRO A 21 18.61 -2.51 0.44
CA PRO A 21 18.66 -1.45 1.45
C PRO A 21 18.24 -0.06 0.96
N ASP A 22 18.59 0.29 -0.28
CA ASP A 22 18.37 1.62 -0.86
C ASP A 22 17.49 1.61 -2.14
N ARG A 23 17.08 0.43 -2.61
CA ARG A 23 16.45 0.30 -3.94
C ARG A 23 15.53 -0.92 -4.04
N PHE A 24 14.58 -0.84 -4.97
CA PHE A 24 13.69 -1.93 -5.35
C PHE A 24 14.03 -2.42 -6.76
N LEU A 25 14.07 -3.74 -6.96
CA LEU A 25 14.11 -4.34 -8.29
C LEU A 25 12.69 -4.57 -8.76
N THR A 26 12.30 -3.83 -9.79
CA THR A 26 10.95 -3.90 -10.36
C THR A 26 10.81 -5.13 -11.27
N GLY A 27 9.56 -5.53 -11.59
CA GLY A 27 9.28 -6.65 -12.50
C GLY A 27 9.93 -6.54 -13.88
N ASN A 28 10.26 -5.32 -14.35
CA ASN A 28 11.02 -5.09 -15.58
C ASN A 28 12.54 -5.24 -15.42
N ARG A 29 13.01 -5.80 -14.30
CA ARG A 29 14.42 -5.93 -13.91
C ARG A 29 15.17 -4.59 -13.82
N SER A 30 14.44 -3.49 -13.69
CA SER A 30 14.99 -2.16 -13.47
C SER A 30 15.05 -1.84 -11.98
N TRP A 31 16.17 -1.28 -11.54
CA TRP A 31 16.30 -0.75 -10.18
C TRP A 31 15.65 0.64 -10.08
N ILE A 32 14.84 0.83 -9.05
CA ILE A 32 14.38 2.15 -8.64
C ILE A 32 14.88 2.45 -7.22
N PRO A 33 15.33 3.67 -6.92
CA PRO A 33 15.69 4.04 -5.55
C PRO A 33 14.46 4.11 -4.65
N LYS A 34 14.60 3.89 -3.34
CA LYS A 34 13.47 3.84 -2.39
C LYS A 34 12.62 5.11 -2.40
N TRP A 35 13.24 6.28 -2.51
CA TRP A 35 12.54 7.56 -2.54
C TRP A 35 11.57 7.71 -3.73
N LYS A 36 11.72 6.93 -4.79
CA LYS A 36 10.79 6.93 -5.94
C LYS A 36 9.48 6.19 -5.66
N PHE A 37 9.41 5.38 -4.61
CA PHE A 37 8.22 4.61 -4.26
C PHE A 37 7.80 4.92 -2.83
N ASN A 38 6.78 5.77 -2.68
CA ASN A 38 6.31 6.20 -1.38
C ASN A 38 4.77 6.18 -1.32
N PRO A 39 4.16 5.00 -1.12
CA PRO A 39 2.71 4.83 -1.14
C PRO A 39 1.98 5.48 0.05
N LEU A 40 2.70 5.95 1.08
CA LEU A 40 2.09 6.67 2.20
C LEU A 40 1.81 8.14 1.87
N GLU A 41 2.58 8.73 0.96
CA GLU A 41 2.47 10.14 0.57
C GLU A 41 2.02 10.32 -0.88
N ARG A 42 2.38 9.40 -1.77
CA ARG A 42 2.07 9.47 -3.21
C ARG A 42 0.84 8.63 -3.54
N LEU A 43 -0.17 9.30 -4.05
CA LEU A 43 -1.44 8.67 -4.45
C LEU A 43 -1.26 7.63 -5.57
N GLU A 44 -0.37 7.91 -6.53
CA GLU A 44 -0.07 7.00 -7.64
C GLU A 44 0.47 5.65 -7.15
N ASP A 45 1.40 5.68 -6.19
CA ASP A 45 2.00 4.48 -5.61
C ASP A 45 0.99 3.69 -4.77
N ALA A 46 0.11 4.39 -4.04
CA ALA A 46 -0.97 3.76 -3.28
C ALA A 46 -1.98 3.04 -4.19
N PHE A 47 -2.39 3.67 -5.29
CA PHE A 47 -3.26 3.03 -6.27
C PHE A 47 -2.58 1.89 -7.01
N ARG A 48 -1.30 2.01 -7.31
CA ARG A 48 -0.52 0.93 -7.89
C ARG A 48 -0.52 -0.31 -7.00
N LEU A 49 -0.37 -0.14 -5.69
CA LEU A 49 -0.50 -1.24 -4.74
C LEU A 49 -1.91 -1.83 -4.76
N LEU A 50 -2.94 -0.97 -4.75
CA LEU A 50 -4.32 -1.43 -4.77
C LEU A 50 -4.62 -2.25 -6.03
N ASP A 51 -4.23 -1.77 -7.22
CA ASP A 51 -4.41 -2.44 -8.50
C ASP A 51 -3.73 -3.82 -8.54
N HIS A 52 -2.45 -3.87 -8.18
CA HIS A 52 -1.68 -5.11 -8.14
C HIS A 52 -2.17 -6.09 -7.06
N SER A 53 -2.79 -5.59 -5.99
CA SER A 53 -3.33 -6.45 -4.93
C SER A 53 -4.58 -7.22 -5.33
N GLN A 54 -5.20 -6.88 -6.47
CA GLN A 54 -6.41 -7.50 -7.01
C GLN A 54 -7.50 -7.68 -5.94
N PRO A 55 -7.96 -6.59 -5.31
CA PRO A 55 -8.99 -6.66 -4.28
C PRO A 55 -10.30 -7.09 -4.92
N MET A 56 -11.09 -7.89 -4.19
CA MET A 56 -12.45 -8.26 -4.62
C MET A 56 -13.37 -7.04 -4.55
N ARG A 57 -13.15 -6.19 -3.55
CA ARG A 57 -13.89 -4.94 -3.38
C ARG A 57 -13.02 -3.92 -2.64
N TYR A 58 -13.15 -2.66 -3.00
CA TYR A 58 -12.65 -1.57 -2.18
C TYR A 58 -13.67 -0.42 -2.14
N ALA A 59 -13.71 0.28 -1.01
CA ALA A 59 -14.53 1.45 -0.82
C ALA A 59 -13.67 2.58 -0.25
N ILE A 60 -13.81 3.77 -0.81
CA ILE A 60 -13.14 4.98 -0.34
C ILE A 60 -14.24 5.98 -0.03
N SER A 61 -14.25 6.50 1.19
CA SER A 61 -15.22 7.47 1.66
C SER A 61 -14.49 8.57 2.42
N GLN A 62 -15.08 9.77 2.46
CA GLN A 62 -14.55 10.87 3.24
C GLN A 62 -15.62 11.30 4.25
N ILE A 63 -15.28 11.25 5.53
CA ILE A 63 -16.21 11.54 6.63
C ILE A 63 -15.52 12.51 7.59
N GLY A 64 -16.11 13.68 7.78
CA GLY A 64 -15.58 14.69 8.72
C GLY A 64 -14.15 15.15 8.40
N GLY A 65 -13.75 15.17 7.12
CA GLY A 65 -12.41 15.56 6.67
C GLY A 65 -11.41 14.41 6.57
N ALA A 66 -11.63 13.29 7.27
CA ALA A 66 -10.77 12.11 7.21
C ALA A 66 -11.18 11.18 6.06
N PHE A 67 -10.18 10.54 5.42
CA PHE A 67 -10.41 9.50 4.43
C PHE A 67 -10.54 8.15 5.13
N GLN A 68 -11.64 7.46 4.89
CA GLN A 68 -11.87 6.07 5.29
C GLN A 68 -11.76 5.18 4.07
N VAL A 69 -10.95 4.13 4.18
CA VAL A 69 -10.75 3.15 3.12
C VAL A 69 -10.96 1.76 3.67
N GLU A 70 -11.75 0.98 2.93
CA GLU A 70 -11.99 -0.43 3.17
C GLU A 70 -11.51 -1.20 1.93
N VAL A 71 -10.67 -2.22 2.15
CA VAL A 71 -10.14 -3.10 1.10
C VAL A 71 -10.44 -4.54 1.49
N GLU A 72 -11.18 -5.25 0.65
CA GLU A 72 -11.45 -6.66 0.78
C GLU A 72 -10.62 -7.45 -0.24
N ARG A 73 -9.77 -8.34 0.25
CA ARG A 73 -8.96 -9.25 -0.55
C ARG A 73 -9.10 -10.66 -0.01
N SER A 74 -9.49 -11.61 -0.85
CA SER A 74 -9.54 -13.04 -0.51
C SER A 74 -10.27 -13.33 0.82
N GLY A 75 -11.39 -12.64 1.06
CA GLY A 75 -12.19 -12.76 2.29
C GLY A 75 -11.62 -12.05 3.53
N LYS A 76 -10.48 -11.34 3.42
CA LYS A 76 -9.92 -10.49 4.47
C LYS A 76 -10.23 -9.02 4.20
N VAL A 77 -10.90 -8.39 5.15
CA VAL A 77 -11.24 -6.96 5.09
C VAL A 77 -10.26 -6.16 5.92
N GLY A 78 -9.54 -5.25 5.27
CA GLY A 78 -8.70 -4.25 5.90
C GLY A 78 -9.37 -2.88 5.87
N LYS A 79 -9.50 -2.24 7.04
CA LYS A 79 -10.06 -0.90 7.18
C LYS A 79 -9.01 0.04 7.70
N ALA A 80 -8.87 1.22 7.11
CA ALA A 80 -8.04 2.27 7.68
C ALA A 80 -8.67 3.65 7.49
N SER A 81 -8.26 4.56 8.37
CA SER A 81 -8.60 5.98 8.27
C SER A 81 -7.32 6.80 8.32
N GLY A 82 -7.27 7.90 7.59
CA GLY A 82 -6.13 8.80 7.63
C GLY A 82 -6.46 10.19 7.09
N ASP A 83 -5.65 11.16 7.50
CA ASP A 83 -5.69 12.54 7.00
C ASP A 83 -5.39 12.65 5.50
N SER A 84 -4.71 11.65 4.95
CA SER A 84 -4.32 11.62 3.54
C SER A 84 -4.84 10.35 2.85
N LYS A 85 -5.42 10.53 1.67
CA LYS A 85 -5.94 9.47 0.81
C LYS A 85 -4.91 8.35 0.52
N PRO A 86 -3.67 8.63 0.06
CA PRO A 86 -2.64 7.59 -0.12
C PRO A 86 -2.38 6.79 1.15
N ARG A 87 -2.22 7.48 2.29
CA ARG A 87 -1.98 6.84 3.58
C ARG A 87 -3.11 5.92 3.97
N ALA A 88 -4.37 6.36 3.85
CA ALA A 88 -5.53 5.55 4.18
C ALA A 88 -5.63 4.29 3.29
N ILE A 89 -5.35 4.41 1.98
CA ILE A 89 -5.35 3.27 1.05
C ILE A 89 -4.27 2.25 1.44
N THR A 90 -3.04 2.72 1.62
CA THR A 90 -1.88 1.88 1.92
C THR A 90 -2.05 1.13 3.25
N LEU A 91 -2.58 1.82 4.27
CA LEU A 91 -2.87 1.19 5.56
C LEU A 91 -4.02 0.19 5.49
N ALA A 92 -5.10 0.49 4.76
CA ALA A 92 -6.21 -0.43 4.59
C ALA A 92 -5.76 -1.71 3.89
N LEU A 93 -4.93 -1.57 2.85
CA LEU A 93 -4.33 -2.69 2.16
C LEU A 93 -3.39 -3.50 3.07
N ALA A 94 -2.49 -2.84 3.80
CA ALA A 94 -1.60 -3.51 4.76
C ALA A 94 -2.38 -4.36 5.78
N ARG A 95 -3.48 -3.82 6.31
CA ARG A 95 -4.38 -4.53 7.23
C ARG A 95 -5.07 -5.72 6.58
N SER A 96 -5.52 -5.58 5.33
CA SER A 96 -6.10 -6.70 4.57
C SER A 96 -5.09 -7.84 4.35
N LEU A 97 -3.80 -7.51 4.26
CA LEU A 97 -2.70 -8.47 4.14
C LEU A 97 -2.27 -9.10 5.48
N GLY A 98 -2.75 -8.59 6.62
CA GLY A 98 -2.27 -8.99 7.94
C GLY A 98 -0.88 -8.43 8.28
N LEU A 99 -0.44 -7.38 7.58
CA LEU A 99 0.74 -6.60 7.92
C LEU A 99 0.29 -5.54 8.94
N GLU A 100 0.08 -5.95 10.19
CA GLU A 100 -0.48 -5.08 11.23
C GLU A 100 0.45 -3.90 11.56
N LEU A 101 -0.17 -2.72 11.69
CA LEU A 101 0.38 -1.46 12.17
C LEU A 101 -0.39 -1.01 13.41
#